data_AF-A0A842WVS7-F1
#
_entry.id   AF-A0A842WVS7-F1
#
_cell.length_a   1.000
_cell.length_b   1.000
_cell.length_c   1.000
_cell.angle_alpha   90.00
_cell.angle_beta   90.00
_cell.angle_gamma   90.00
#
_symmetry.space_group_name_H-M   'P 1'
#
loop_
_entity.id
_entity.type
_entity.pdbx_description
1 polymer ?
#
loop_
_entity_poly.entity_id
_entity_poly.type
_entity_poly.pdbx_seq_one_letter_code
_entity_poly.pdbx_strand_id
1 'polypeptide(L)'
;MTKVIWAGYMAEDGPQFGTFLGFATGEFLIIALFWHAIFSFIIPIFIFEISSLNTNRGHTFSSIIPSHWKFVVQNRRNKIIFILVFFAGATFLVSGLLADLFSVLIAIIGNLILILSALYLAKRTPNGLNIQQLRIGKKGIAFASLYLAFLYVFLWFVIFPDRIPGLETILLTVGFYLLIFLMIYIGPKDDVSFENKEPIKMRFVWLLFGTFASLAIIWCFVADLAIVIGTLVYLAMMITGPILFVSITIKILRDRLRN
;
A
#
# COMPACT_ATOMS: atom_id res chain seq x y z
N MET A 1 -0.64 -15.67 -3.18
CA MET A 1 -0.39 -14.20 -3.10
C MET A 1 -0.16 -13.58 -4.47
N THR A 2 0.73 -14.09 -5.32
CA THR A 2 0.95 -13.54 -6.67
C THR A 2 0.12 -14.22 -7.77
N LYS A 3 -0.58 -15.34 -7.51
CA LYS A 3 -1.39 -15.99 -8.55
C LYS A 3 -2.43 -15.07 -9.20
N VAL A 4 -2.91 -14.05 -8.47
CA VAL A 4 -3.82 -13.03 -8.99
C VAL A 4 -3.22 -12.22 -10.14
N ILE A 5 -1.91 -11.95 -10.14
CA ILE A 5 -1.24 -11.20 -11.22
C ILE A 5 -0.99 -12.04 -12.47
N TRP A 6 -1.33 -13.34 -12.46
CA TRP A 6 -1.18 -14.24 -13.61
C TRP A 6 -2.52 -14.79 -14.08
N ALA A 7 -3.41 -15.11 -13.14
CA ALA A 7 -4.64 -15.85 -13.40
C ALA A 7 -5.91 -15.09 -13.01
N GLY A 8 -5.81 -13.81 -12.67
CA GLY A 8 -6.94 -12.97 -12.29
C GLY A 8 -7.48 -13.23 -10.89
N TYR A 9 -8.54 -12.51 -10.53
CA TYR A 9 -9.23 -12.71 -9.25
C TYR A 9 -9.88 -14.10 -9.16
N MET A 10 -9.93 -14.65 -7.95
CA MET A 10 -10.37 -16.04 -7.74
C MET A 10 -11.84 -16.29 -8.07
N ALA A 11 -12.68 -15.26 -7.87
CA ALA A 11 -14.11 -15.31 -8.12
C ALA A 11 -14.48 -14.97 -9.57
N GLU A 12 -13.48 -14.73 -10.42
CA GLU A 12 -13.67 -14.36 -11.82
C GLU A 12 -13.25 -15.51 -12.75
N ASP A 13 -13.93 -15.61 -13.89
CA ASP A 13 -13.71 -16.65 -14.90
C ASP A 13 -12.38 -16.47 -15.67
N GLY A 14 -11.64 -15.39 -15.40
CA GLY A 14 -10.32 -15.16 -15.93
C GLY A 14 -9.79 -13.75 -15.65
N PRO A 15 -8.59 -13.44 -16.17
CA PRO A 15 -7.96 -12.13 -16.07
C PRO A 15 -8.79 -10.99 -16.66
N GLN A 16 -8.88 -9.89 -15.93
CA GLN A 16 -9.45 -8.65 -16.45
C GLN A 16 -8.54 -8.07 -17.53
N PHE A 17 -9.13 -7.75 -18.68
CA PHE A 17 -8.41 -7.27 -19.88
C PHE A 17 -7.43 -8.32 -20.47
N GLY A 18 -7.66 -9.60 -20.19
CA GLY A 18 -6.86 -10.70 -20.75
C GLY A 18 -5.45 -10.74 -20.20
N THR A 19 -4.57 -11.47 -20.91
CA THR A 19 -3.17 -11.63 -20.49
C THR A 19 -2.19 -11.00 -21.47
N PHE A 20 -1.09 -10.49 -20.93
CA PHE A 20 0.05 -10.02 -21.70
C PHE A 20 1.33 -10.65 -21.12
N LEU A 21 2.07 -11.42 -21.93
CA LEU A 21 3.23 -12.20 -21.48
C LEU A 21 2.94 -13.11 -20.27
N GLY A 22 1.69 -13.58 -20.18
CA GLY A 22 1.15 -14.40 -19.10
C GLY A 22 0.86 -13.67 -17.78
N PHE A 23 1.00 -12.33 -17.75
CA PHE A 23 0.43 -11.53 -16.66
C PHE A 23 -1.03 -11.20 -16.95
N ALA A 24 -1.88 -11.30 -15.93
CA ALA A 24 -3.23 -10.77 -15.94
C ALA A 24 -3.15 -9.24 -15.99
N THR A 25 -3.52 -8.64 -17.13
CA THR A 25 -3.10 -7.26 -17.46
C THR A 25 -3.68 -6.26 -16.46
N GLY A 26 -4.99 -6.29 -16.21
CA GLY A 26 -5.62 -5.35 -15.29
C GLY A 26 -5.10 -5.48 -13.86
N GLU A 27 -5.04 -6.73 -13.38
CA GLU A 27 -4.60 -7.10 -12.05
C GLU A 27 -3.13 -6.74 -11.85
N PHE A 28 -2.25 -7.04 -12.80
CA PHE A 28 -0.84 -6.67 -12.70
C PHE A 28 -0.66 -5.15 -12.59
N LEU A 29 -1.28 -4.38 -13.48
CA LEU A 29 -1.14 -2.92 -13.49
C LEU A 29 -1.64 -2.29 -12.20
N ILE A 30 -2.72 -2.81 -11.62
CA ILE A 30 -3.31 -2.23 -10.41
C ILE A 30 -2.64 -2.80 -9.18
N ILE A 31 -2.62 -4.12 -9.01
CA ILE A 31 -2.12 -4.78 -7.81
C ILE A 31 -0.62 -4.51 -7.62
N ALA A 32 0.19 -4.70 -8.67
CA ALA A 32 1.64 -4.57 -8.57
C ALA A 32 2.11 -3.11 -8.59
N LEU A 33 1.53 -2.25 -9.44
CA LEU A 33 2.05 -0.89 -9.64
C LEU A 33 1.35 0.19 -8.82
N PHE A 34 0.18 -0.09 -8.22
CA PHE A 34 -0.59 0.93 -7.50
C PHE A 34 -1.07 0.46 -6.14
N TRP A 35 -1.95 -0.53 -6.10
CA TRP A 35 -2.72 -0.94 -4.94
C TRP A 35 -1.83 -1.39 -3.77
N HIS A 36 -0.98 -2.40 -3.97
CA HIS A 36 -0.11 -2.87 -2.88
C HIS A 36 0.89 -1.80 -2.46
N ALA A 37 1.52 -1.10 -3.42
CA ALA A 37 2.47 -0.04 -3.12
C ALA A 37 1.85 1.03 -2.21
N ILE A 38 0.64 1.50 -2.53
CA ILE A 38 0.00 2.59 -1.79
C ILE A 38 -0.65 2.09 -0.50
N PHE A 39 -1.55 1.13 -0.58
CA PHE A 39 -2.38 0.73 0.56
C PHE A 39 -1.67 -0.22 1.53
N SER A 40 -0.74 -1.05 1.07
CA SER A 40 -0.01 -1.99 1.93
C SER A 40 1.29 -1.43 2.49
N PHE A 41 1.91 -0.44 1.83
CA PHE A 41 3.19 0.12 2.27
C PHE A 41 3.13 1.61 2.59
N ILE A 42 2.85 2.47 1.60
CA ILE A 42 2.98 3.93 1.75
C ILE A 42 2.05 4.48 2.84
N ILE A 43 0.75 4.16 2.78
CA ILE A 43 -0.23 4.70 3.72
C ILE A 43 0.01 4.23 5.16
N PRO A 44 0.22 2.92 5.43
CA PRO A 44 0.59 2.47 6.77
C PRO A 44 1.85 3.15 7.32
N ILE A 45 2.89 3.33 6.50
CA ILE A 45 4.12 4.03 6.90
C ILE A 45 3.82 5.48 7.25
N PHE A 46 3.08 6.21 6.40
CA PHE A 46 2.76 7.61 6.68
C PHE A 46 1.89 7.79 7.92
N ILE A 47 0.92 6.90 8.16
CA ILE A 47 0.10 6.93 9.38
C ILE A 47 0.99 6.69 10.62
N PHE A 48 1.95 5.77 10.53
CA PHE A 48 2.91 5.53 11.60
C PHE A 48 3.81 6.75 11.87
N GLU A 49 4.38 7.36 10.82
CA GLU A 49 5.21 8.56 10.93
C GLU A 49 4.42 9.75 11.50
N ILE A 50 3.17 9.96 11.06
CA ILE A 50 2.26 10.97 11.64
C ILE A 50 2.05 10.69 13.13
N SER A 51 1.78 9.44 13.50
CA SER A 51 1.57 9.03 14.89
C SER A 51 2.82 9.28 15.75
N SER A 52 4.01 8.94 15.24
CA SER A 52 5.30 9.17 15.88
C SER A 52 5.56 10.66 16.13
N LEU A 53 5.41 11.50 15.09
CA LEU A 53 5.61 12.94 15.18
C LEU A 53 4.66 13.62 16.18
N ASN A 54 3.39 13.19 16.22
CA ASN A 54 2.41 13.74 17.16
C ASN A 54 2.63 13.27 18.60
N THR A 55 3.24 12.09 18.81
CA THR A 55 3.50 11.53 20.15
C THR A 55 4.74 12.14 20.79
N ASN A 56 5.83 12.30 20.02
CA ASN A 56 7.12 12.72 20.56
C ASN A 56 7.30 14.24 20.69
N ARG A 57 6.33 15.05 20.22
CA ARG A 57 6.35 16.54 20.25
C ARG A 57 7.69 17.16 19.80
N GLY A 58 8.39 16.52 18.87
CA GLY A 58 9.70 16.95 18.39
C GLY A 58 10.05 16.37 17.02
N HIS A 59 10.72 17.17 16.18
CA HIS A 59 11.18 16.78 14.85
C HIS A 59 12.53 16.07 14.91
N THR A 60 12.57 14.88 15.52
CA THR A 60 13.79 14.06 15.52
C THR A 60 13.83 13.17 14.28
N PHE A 61 15.02 12.94 13.74
CA PHE A 61 15.28 11.98 12.64
C PHE A 61 14.80 10.55 12.96
N SER A 62 14.65 10.25 14.25
CA SER A 62 14.08 9.00 14.73
C SER A 62 12.57 8.89 14.50
N SER A 63 11.88 9.97 14.16
CA SER A 63 10.40 9.97 14.08
C SER A 63 9.87 9.92 12.64
N ILE A 64 10.71 10.23 11.63
CA ILE A 64 10.32 10.27 10.21
C ILE A 64 11.52 10.04 9.29
N ILE A 65 11.27 9.41 8.13
CA ILE A 65 12.23 9.32 7.03
C ILE A 65 12.30 10.70 6.33
N PRO A 66 13.47 11.35 6.20
CA PRO A 66 13.56 12.73 5.70
C PRO A 66 12.87 12.98 4.36
N SER A 67 13.00 12.07 3.39
CA SER A 67 12.33 12.21 2.09
C SER A 67 10.81 12.15 2.15
N HIS A 68 10.24 11.61 3.23
CA HIS A 68 8.80 11.55 3.46
C HIS A 68 8.23 12.86 4.02
N TRP A 69 9.08 13.75 4.56
CA TRP A 69 8.64 15.00 5.19
C TRP A 69 7.64 15.79 4.34
N LYS A 70 7.94 15.96 3.04
CA LYS A 70 7.08 16.68 2.09
C LYS A 70 5.66 16.14 1.97
N PHE A 71 5.42 14.86 2.27
CA PHE A 71 4.10 14.22 2.21
C PHE A 71 3.35 14.26 3.54
N VAL A 72 4.08 14.38 4.65
CA VAL A 72 3.52 14.39 6.01
C VAL A 72 3.28 15.82 6.52
N VAL A 73 3.82 16.83 5.85
CA VAL A 73 3.56 18.24 6.14
C VAL A 73 2.08 18.61 5.93
N GLN A 74 1.56 19.44 6.84
CA GLN A 74 0.21 19.98 6.78
C GLN A 74 0.09 21.03 5.65
N ASN A 75 -0.35 20.59 4.47
CA ASN A 75 -0.75 21.48 3.37
C ASN A 75 -2.03 20.98 2.69
N ARG A 76 -2.67 21.84 1.89
CA ARG A 76 -3.94 21.53 1.21
C ARG A 76 -3.80 20.34 0.25
N ARG A 77 -2.69 20.26 -0.48
CA ARG A 77 -2.40 19.19 -1.44
C ARG A 77 -2.36 17.82 -0.77
N ASN A 78 -1.57 17.68 0.29
CA ASN A 78 -1.41 16.42 1.04
C ASN A 78 -2.74 16.00 1.68
N LYS A 79 -3.49 16.95 2.28
CA LYS A 79 -4.82 16.65 2.81
C LYS A 79 -5.77 16.09 1.75
N ILE A 80 -5.80 16.70 0.56
CA ILE A 80 -6.62 16.20 -0.56
C ILE A 80 -6.18 14.80 -0.97
N ILE A 81 -4.86 14.55 -1.09
CA ILE A 81 -4.33 13.22 -1.43
C ILE A 81 -4.79 12.17 -0.41
N PHE A 82 -4.65 12.45 0.89
CA PHE A 82 -5.12 11.53 1.93
C PHE A 82 -6.64 11.29 1.85
N ILE A 83 -7.44 12.34 1.62
CA ILE A 83 -8.90 12.19 1.46
C ILE A 83 -9.21 11.29 0.25
N LEU A 84 -8.57 11.52 -0.89
CA LEU A 84 -8.78 10.72 -2.10
C LEU A 84 -8.39 9.26 -1.91
N VAL A 85 -7.28 9.00 -1.20
CA VAL A 85 -6.83 7.63 -0.92
C VAL A 85 -7.80 6.91 0.02
N PHE A 86 -8.27 7.57 1.09
CA PHE A 86 -9.26 6.97 2.00
C PHE A 86 -10.61 6.78 1.31
N PHE A 87 -11.03 7.72 0.45
CA PHE A 87 -12.24 7.58 -0.36
C PHE A 87 -12.13 6.36 -1.29
N ALA A 88 -11.04 6.25 -2.06
CA ALA A 88 -10.79 5.10 -2.92
C ALA A 88 -10.78 3.79 -2.12
N GLY A 89 -10.05 3.76 -1.00
CA GLY A 89 -9.98 2.59 -0.14
C GLY A 89 -11.36 2.14 0.37
N ALA A 90 -12.24 3.07 0.76
CA ALA A 90 -13.59 2.74 1.21
C ALA A 90 -14.44 2.15 0.08
N THR A 91 -14.41 2.76 -1.10
CA THR A 91 -15.13 2.26 -2.28
C THR A 91 -14.68 0.85 -2.64
N PHE A 92 -13.36 0.61 -2.73
CA PHE A 92 -12.83 -0.71 -3.07
C PHE A 92 -13.06 -1.77 -2.00
N LEU A 93 -13.04 -1.40 -0.72
CA LEU A 93 -13.37 -2.33 0.35
C LEU A 93 -14.78 -2.88 0.14
N VAL A 94 -15.74 -2.01 -0.16
CA VAL A 94 -17.14 -2.40 -0.34
C VAL A 94 -17.34 -3.16 -1.64
N SER A 95 -16.79 -2.67 -2.76
CA SER A 95 -16.90 -3.38 -4.05
C SER A 95 -16.24 -4.76 -4.00
N GLY A 96 -15.07 -4.88 -3.35
CA GLY A 96 -14.36 -6.15 -3.21
C GLY A 96 -15.04 -7.14 -2.26
N LEU A 97 -15.89 -6.66 -1.37
CA LEU A 97 -16.71 -7.48 -0.48
C LEU A 97 -18.17 -7.59 -0.97
N LEU A 98 -18.43 -7.25 -2.23
CA LEU A 98 -19.74 -7.33 -2.89
C LEU A 98 -20.86 -6.62 -2.11
N ALA A 99 -20.51 -5.50 -1.45
CA ALA A 99 -21.40 -4.73 -0.59
C ALA A 99 -22.01 -5.52 0.59
N ASP A 100 -21.41 -6.64 1.00
CA ASP A 100 -21.81 -7.36 2.21
C ASP A 100 -21.45 -6.56 3.46
N LEU A 101 -22.46 -5.97 4.09
CA LEU A 101 -22.31 -5.11 5.26
C LEU A 101 -21.56 -5.81 6.39
N PHE A 102 -21.83 -7.10 6.62
CA PHE A 102 -21.20 -7.83 7.71
C PHE A 102 -19.70 -8.01 7.49
N SER A 103 -19.30 -8.44 6.30
CA SER A 103 -17.89 -8.55 5.91
C SER A 103 -17.18 -7.20 5.96
N VAL A 104 -17.83 -6.11 5.51
CA VAL A 104 -17.28 -4.75 5.56
C VAL A 104 -17.06 -4.30 7.00
N LEU A 105 -18.02 -4.54 7.91
CA LEU A 105 -17.87 -4.23 9.33
C LEU A 105 -16.72 -5.02 9.97
N ILE A 106 -16.61 -6.32 9.69
CA ILE A 106 -15.49 -7.15 10.16
C ILE A 106 -14.16 -6.56 9.68
N ALA A 107 -14.06 -6.19 8.40
CA ALA A 107 -12.84 -5.61 7.85
C ALA A 107 -12.47 -4.27 8.49
N ILE A 108 -13.45 -3.39 8.74
CA ILE A 108 -13.24 -2.10 9.43
C ILE A 108 -12.75 -2.35 10.86
N ILE A 109 -13.44 -3.21 11.61
CA ILE A 109 -13.11 -3.52 13.01
C ILE A 109 -11.73 -4.17 13.09
N GLY A 110 -11.43 -5.13 12.22
CA GLY A 110 -10.14 -5.81 12.14
C GLY A 110 -8.99 -4.83 11.92
N ASN A 111 -9.14 -3.90 10.96
CA ASN A 111 -8.15 -2.85 10.72
C ASN A 111 -7.99 -1.92 11.93
N LEU A 112 -9.10 -1.53 12.58
CA LEU A 112 -9.06 -0.68 13.77
C LEU A 112 -8.31 -1.38 14.93
N ILE A 113 -8.58 -2.67 15.16
CA ILE A 113 -7.88 -3.47 16.16
C ILE A 113 -6.38 -3.52 15.87
N LEU A 114 -5.97 -3.72 14.62
CA LEU A 114 -4.56 -3.73 14.24
C LEU A 114 -3.88 -2.38 14.53
N ILE A 115 -4.52 -1.28 14.15
CA ILE A 115 -4.00 0.07 14.41
C ILE A 115 -3.88 0.33 15.92
N LEU A 116 -4.92 0.03 16.68
CA LEU A 116 -4.92 0.21 18.13
C LEU A 116 -3.88 -0.66 18.82
N SER A 117 -3.71 -1.91 18.36
CA SER A 117 -2.70 -2.83 18.89
C SER A 117 -1.29 -2.32 18.60
N ALA A 118 -1.02 -1.84 17.38
CA ALA A 118 0.25 -1.25 17.02
C ALA A 118 0.57 -0.01 17.88
N LEU A 119 -0.40 0.91 18.05
CA LEU A 119 -0.25 2.08 18.90
C LEU A 119 -0.06 1.70 20.38
N TYR A 120 -0.76 0.68 20.86
CA TYR A 120 -0.65 0.20 22.23
C TYR A 120 0.74 -0.38 22.52
N LEU A 121 1.23 -1.27 21.65
CA LEU A 121 2.55 -1.87 21.78
C LEU A 121 3.65 -0.81 21.72
N ALA A 122 3.51 0.17 20.83
CA ALA A 122 4.50 1.23 20.69
C ALA A 122 4.51 2.23 21.87
N LYS A 123 3.39 2.43 22.58
CA LYS A 123 3.38 3.22 23.82
C LYS A 123 4.16 2.57 24.97
N ARG A 124 4.40 1.26 24.92
CA ARG A 124 5.16 0.55 25.96
C ARG A 124 6.68 0.69 25.82
N THR A 125 7.18 1.25 24.73
CA THR A 125 8.62 1.45 24.56
C THR A 125 9.08 2.76 25.22
N PRO A 126 10.18 2.75 26.01
CA PRO A 126 10.63 3.91 26.77
C PRO A 126 10.98 5.15 25.92
N ASN A 127 11.27 4.96 24.64
CA ASN A 127 11.60 6.04 23.70
C ASN A 127 10.40 6.52 22.86
N GLY A 128 9.17 6.15 23.22
CA GLY A 128 7.97 6.47 22.46
C GLY A 128 7.92 5.77 21.09
N LEU A 129 7.03 6.25 20.23
CA LEU A 129 6.84 5.75 18.86
C LEU A 129 7.98 6.25 17.95
N ASN A 130 8.72 5.36 17.30
CA ASN A 130 9.85 5.72 16.43
C ASN A 130 9.85 4.87 15.14
N ILE A 131 10.05 5.50 13.97
CA ILE A 131 10.00 4.82 12.65
C ILE A 131 11.04 3.70 12.54
N GLN A 132 12.17 3.83 13.23
CA GLN A 132 13.23 2.82 13.30
C GLN A 132 12.77 1.56 14.04
N GLN A 133 11.70 1.62 14.85
CA GLN A 133 11.12 0.43 15.48
C GLN A 133 10.41 -0.48 14.46
N LEU A 134 9.98 0.08 13.32
CA LEU A 134 9.49 -0.72 12.19
C LEU A 134 10.64 -1.40 11.42
N ARG A 135 11.90 -1.03 11.69
CA ARG A 135 13.05 -1.69 11.07
C ARG A 135 13.24 -3.07 11.69
N ILE A 136 12.88 -4.08 10.91
CA ILE A 136 13.05 -5.47 11.31
C ILE A 136 14.54 -5.80 11.37
N GLY A 137 15.02 -6.30 12.51
CA GLY A 137 16.40 -6.77 12.66
C GLY A 137 16.68 -8.04 11.85
N LYS A 138 17.94 -8.45 11.74
CA LYS A 138 18.37 -9.62 10.92
C LYS A 138 17.54 -10.89 11.19
N LYS A 139 17.26 -11.20 12.47
CA LYS A 139 16.45 -12.36 12.88
C LYS A 139 14.99 -12.24 12.42
N GLY A 140 14.40 -11.04 12.53
CA GLY A 140 13.04 -10.82 12.10
C GLY A 140 12.91 -10.87 10.56
N ILE A 141 13.91 -10.39 9.82
CA ILE A 141 13.94 -10.53 8.36
C ILE A 141 14.01 -12.01 7.99
N ALA A 142 14.91 -12.78 8.62
CA ALA A 142 15.00 -14.21 8.38
C ALA A 142 13.67 -14.94 8.65
N PHE A 143 13.00 -14.63 9.77
CA PHE A 143 11.70 -15.20 10.09
C PHE A 143 10.62 -14.80 9.09
N ALA A 144 10.52 -13.52 8.74
CA ALA A 144 9.56 -13.02 7.76
C ALA A 144 9.79 -13.65 6.38
N SER A 145 11.04 -13.76 5.93
CA SER A 145 11.40 -14.42 4.68
C SER A 145 11.04 -15.91 4.69
N LEU A 146 11.32 -16.63 5.77
CA LEU A 146 10.96 -18.04 5.89
C LEU A 146 9.45 -18.24 5.88
N TYR A 147 8.72 -17.40 6.63
CA TYR A 147 7.26 -17.42 6.66
C TYR A 147 6.65 -17.13 5.28
N LEU A 148 7.15 -16.10 4.59
CA LEU A 148 6.70 -15.76 3.23
C LEU A 148 7.03 -16.88 2.24
N ALA A 149 8.22 -17.48 2.32
CA ALA A 149 8.61 -18.60 1.46
C ALA A 149 7.69 -19.82 1.70
N PHE A 150 7.45 -20.17 2.96
CA PHE A 150 6.51 -21.23 3.33
C PHE A 150 5.11 -20.95 2.78
N LEU A 151 4.56 -19.76 3.03
CA LEU A 151 3.26 -19.37 2.49
C LEU A 151 3.23 -19.44 0.97
N TYR A 152 4.29 -18.99 0.30
CA TYR A 152 4.34 -19.00 -1.15
C TYR A 152 4.29 -20.43 -1.71
N VAL A 153 5.13 -21.32 -1.18
CA VAL A 153 5.16 -22.74 -1.56
C VAL A 153 3.84 -23.41 -1.22
N PHE A 154 3.30 -23.19 -0.02
CA PHE A 154 2.03 -23.78 0.39
C PHE A 154 0.87 -23.34 -0.52
N LEU A 155 0.71 -22.03 -0.73
CA LEU A 155 -0.35 -21.49 -1.58
C LEU A 155 -0.18 -21.86 -3.06
N TRP A 156 1.06 -22.13 -3.49
CA TRP A 156 1.36 -22.60 -4.84
C TRP A 156 0.66 -23.93 -5.15
N PHE A 157 0.69 -24.87 -4.21
CA PHE A 157 0.08 -26.19 -4.40
C PHE A 157 -1.38 -26.25 -3.96
N VAL A 158 -1.76 -25.48 -2.94
CA VAL A 158 -3.09 -25.60 -2.33
C VAL A 158 -4.15 -24.78 -3.04
N ILE A 159 -3.83 -23.55 -3.48
CA ILE A 159 -4.82 -22.64 -4.05
C ILE A 159 -4.69 -22.61 -5.58
N PHE A 160 -5.69 -23.14 -6.29
CA PHE A 160 -5.74 -23.22 -7.76
C PHE A 160 -4.44 -23.76 -8.38
N PRO A 161 -4.12 -25.05 -8.16
CA PRO A 161 -2.91 -25.67 -8.70
C PRO A 161 -2.85 -25.60 -10.24
N ASP A 162 -4.00 -25.58 -10.92
CA ASP A 162 -4.07 -25.53 -12.38
C ASP A 162 -3.72 -24.14 -12.96
N ARG A 163 -3.65 -23.10 -12.11
CA ARG A 163 -3.37 -21.71 -12.50
C ARG A 163 -1.89 -21.34 -12.35
N ILE A 164 -0.99 -22.30 -12.58
CA ILE A 164 0.47 -22.07 -12.53
C ILE A 164 0.92 -21.40 -13.83
N PRO A 165 1.64 -20.26 -13.77
CA PRO A 165 2.11 -19.58 -14.95
C PRO A 165 3.20 -20.39 -15.67
N GLY A 166 3.33 -20.17 -16.98
CA GLY A 166 4.44 -20.72 -17.77
C GLY A 166 5.81 -20.22 -17.30
N LEU A 167 6.86 -20.94 -17.66
CA LEU A 167 8.24 -20.62 -17.28
C LEU A 167 8.64 -19.18 -17.66
N GLU A 168 8.19 -18.71 -18.82
CA GLU A 168 8.46 -17.35 -19.31
C GLU A 168 7.92 -16.27 -18.36
N THR A 169 6.68 -16.40 -17.91
CA THR A 169 6.05 -15.47 -16.97
C THR A 169 6.71 -15.51 -15.60
N ILE A 170 7.19 -16.68 -15.16
CA ILE A 170 7.98 -16.81 -13.93
C ILE A 170 9.29 -16.02 -14.07
N LEU A 171 10.02 -16.20 -15.18
CA LEU A 171 11.26 -15.49 -15.45
C LEU A 171 11.04 -13.97 -15.54
N LEU A 172 9.96 -13.53 -16.19
CA LEU A 172 9.58 -12.11 -16.24
C LEU A 172 9.22 -11.56 -14.86
N THR A 173 8.54 -12.35 -14.02
CA THR A 173 8.21 -11.95 -12.64
C THR A 173 9.49 -11.75 -11.83
N VAL A 174 10.45 -12.69 -11.94
CA VAL A 174 11.76 -12.55 -11.30
C VAL A 174 12.51 -11.32 -11.84
N GLY A 175 12.50 -11.11 -13.16
CA GLY A 175 13.10 -9.94 -13.80
C GLY A 175 12.49 -8.62 -13.30
N PHE A 176 11.16 -8.57 -13.15
CA PHE A 176 10.46 -7.41 -12.60
C PHE A 176 10.88 -7.15 -11.14
N TYR A 177 10.96 -8.18 -10.29
CA TYR A 177 11.47 -8.00 -8.93
C TYR A 177 12.92 -7.50 -8.90
N LEU A 178 13.80 -8.05 -9.73
CA LEU A 178 15.18 -7.58 -9.85
C LEU A 178 15.26 -6.12 -10.29
N LEU A 179 14.40 -5.69 -11.23
CA LEU A 179 14.28 -4.30 -11.63
C LEU A 179 13.86 -3.40 -10.46
N ILE A 180 12.84 -3.80 -9.68
CA ILE A 180 12.42 -3.04 -8.49
C ILE A 180 13.56 -2.95 -7.46
N PHE A 181 14.24 -4.06 -7.18
CA PHE A 181 15.40 -4.06 -6.27
C PHE A 181 16.52 -3.15 -6.78
N LEU A 182 16.80 -3.18 -8.07
CA LEU A 182 17.78 -2.30 -8.70
C LEU A 182 17.38 -0.83 -8.56
N MET A 183 16.10 -0.49 -8.79
CA MET A 183 15.58 0.87 -8.61
C MET A 183 15.72 1.34 -7.16
N ILE A 184 15.43 0.46 -6.18
CA ILE A 184 15.62 0.77 -4.76
C ILE A 184 17.11 0.99 -4.44
N TYR A 185 17.99 0.16 -5.01
CA TYR A 185 19.43 0.23 -4.79
C TYR A 185 20.07 1.51 -5.36
N ILE A 186 19.62 1.93 -6.55
CA ILE A 186 20.13 3.13 -7.25
C ILE A 186 19.41 4.41 -6.76
N GLY A 187 18.27 4.27 -6.08
CA GLY A 187 17.44 5.37 -5.63
C GLY A 187 18.20 6.44 -4.82
N PRO A 188 17.69 7.68 -4.83
CA PRO A 188 18.32 8.78 -4.11
C PRO A 188 18.41 8.47 -2.62
N LYS A 189 19.57 8.76 -2.03
CA LYS A 189 19.77 8.68 -0.58
C LYS A 189 19.24 9.96 0.06
N ASP A 190 18.65 9.83 1.23
CA ASP A 190 18.03 10.96 1.92
C ASP A 190 19.07 11.99 2.37
N ASP A 191 18.80 13.25 2.03
CA ASP A 191 19.54 14.39 2.57
C ASP A 191 18.90 14.93 3.86
N VAL A 192 19.82 15.35 4.74
CA VAL A 192 19.75 16.08 6.01
C VAL A 192 18.83 17.29 6.16
N SER A 193 17.69 17.46 5.49
CA SER A 193 16.95 18.73 5.55
C SER A 193 15.47 18.61 5.94
N PHE A 194 15.12 19.18 7.10
CA PHE A 194 13.72 19.39 7.51
C PHE A 194 13.34 20.86 7.35
N GLU A 195 12.28 21.12 6.59
CA GLU A 195 11.66 22.44 6.59
C GLU A 195 10.86 22.64 7.89
N ASN A 196 10.93 23.84 8.47
CA ASN A 196 10.17 24.18 9.69
C ASN A 196 8.67 24.39 9.38
N LYS A 197 7.96 23.29 9.11
CA LYS A 197 6.52 23.25 8.83
C LYS A 197 5.80 22.30 9.79
N GLU A 198 4.54 22.59 10.10
CA GLU A 198 3.76 21.70 10.96
C GLU A 198 3.41 20.38 10.24
N PRO A 199 3.52 19.22 10.92
CA PRO A 199 3.09 17.94 10.38
C PRO A 199 1.55 17.81 10.46
N ILE A 200 0.99 16.89 9.67
CA ILE A 200 -0.41 16.51 9.77
C ILE A 200 -0.72 16.04 11.20
N LYS A 201 -1.81 16.57 11.77
CA LYS A 201 -2.25 16.24 13.13
C LYS A 201 -2.93 14.88 13.17
N MET A 202 -2.68 14.11 14.22
CA MET A 202 -3.31 12.79 14.41
C MET A 202 -4.84 12.86 14.44
N ARG A 203 -5.41 13.99 14.91
CA ARG A 203 -6.86 14.25 14.86
C ARG A 203 -7.42 14.18 13.43
N PHE A 204 -6.66 14.64 12.42
CA PHE A 204 -7.08 14.54 11.02
C PHE A 204 -7.07 13.10 10.53
N VAL A 205 -6.08 12.29 10.93
CA VAL A 205 -6.02 10.86 10.59
C VAL A 205 -7.21 10.11 11.18
N TRP A 206 -7.56 10.36 12.45
CA TRP A 206 -8.77 9.78 13.07
C TRP A 206 -10.06 10.20 12.38
N LEU A 207 -10.15 11.46 11.94
CA LEU A 207 -11.27 11.93 11.12
C LEU A 207 -11.36 11.16 9.81
N LEU A 208 -10.23 10.92 9.12
CA LEU A 208 -10.20 10.13 7.89
C LEU A 208 -10.65 8.68 8.11
N PHE A 209 -10.22 8.05 9.20
CA PHE A 209 -10.71 6.71 9.57
C PHE A 209 -12.22 6.70 9.84
N GLY A 210 -12.73 7.70 10.56
CA GLY A 210 -14.17 7.87 10.78
C GLY A 210 -14.93 8.05 9.47
N THR A 211 -14.45 8.92 8.58
CA THR A 211 -15.04 9.13 7.25
C THR A 211 -14.99 7.86 6.40
N PHE A 212 -13.87 7.13 6.41
CA PHE A 212 -13.73 5.85 5.70
C PHE A 212 -14.75 4.82 6.18
N ALA A 213 -14.88 4.65 7.50
CA ALA A 213 -15.83 3.70 8.07
C ALA A 213 -17.28 4.09 7.73
N SER A 214 -17.64 5.36 7.91
CA SER A 214 -18.98 5.85 7.56
C SER A 214 -19.28 5.71 6.07
N LEU A 215 -18.32 6.08 5.21
CA LEU A 215 -18.48 5.98 3.76
C LEU A 215 -18.62 4.52 3.31
N ALA A 216 -17.82 3.60 3.85
CA ALA A 216 -17.93 2.18 3.55
C ALA A 216 -19.30 1.62 3.95
N ILE A 217 -19.84 2.01 5.10
CA ILE A 217 -21.20 1.62 5.51
C ILE A 217 -22.25 2.20 4.55
N ILE A 218 -22.15 3.49 4.20
CA ILE A 218 -23.07 4.14 3.25
C ILE A 218 -23.04 3.45 1.88
N TRP A 219 -21.86 3.09 1.39
CA TRP A 219 -21.68 2.36 0.13
C TRP A 219 -22.31 0.98 0.12
N CYS A 220 -22.45 0.31 1.27
CA CYS A 220 -23.20 -0.94 1.33
C CYS A 220 -24.69 -0.74 0.99
N PHE A 221 -25.26 0.42 1.30
CA PHE A 221 -26.67 0.75 0.99
C PHE A 221 -26.87 1.31 -0.43
N VAL A 222 -25.79 1.78 -1.07
CA VAL A 222 -25.83 2.33 -2.44
C VAL A 222 -24.83 1.56 -3.30
N ALA A 223 -24.94 0.23 -3.27
CA ALA A 223 -23.96 -0.69 -3.84
C ALA A 223 -23.70 -0.44 -5.33
N ASP A 224 -24.74 -0.21 -6.13
CA ASP A 224 -24.60 0.04 -7.57
C ASP A 224 -23.73 1.28 -7.85
N LEU A 225 -23.95 2.35 -7.09
CA LEU A 225 -23.14 3.57 -7.20
C LEU A 225 -21.70 3.31 -6.76
N ALA A 226 -21.50 2.56 -5.67
CA ALA A 226 -20.17 2.18 -5.19
C ALA A 226 -19.41 1.33 -6.22
N ILE A 227 -20.10 0.42 -6.92
CA ILE A 227 -19.53 -0.38 -8.02
C ILE A 227 -19.15 0.51 -9.19
N VAL A 228 -20.02 1.41 -9.64
CA VAL A 228 -19.72 2.34 -10.75
C VAL A 228 -18.53 3.22 -10.42
N ILE A 229 -18.52 3.84 -9.24
CA ILE A 229 -17.40 4.67 -8.78
C ILE A 229 -16.13 3.82 -8.65
N GLY A 230 -16.23 2.61 -8.07
CA GLY A 230 -15.13 1.68 -7.90
C GLY A 230 -14.48 1.32 -9.24
N THR A 231 -15.28 1.02 -10.25
CA THR A 231 -14.81 0.74 -11.62
C THR A 231 -14.12 1.95 -12.25
N LEU A 232 -14.67 3.16 -12.09
CA LEU A 232 -14.02 4.37 -12.60
C LEU A 232 -12.66 4.61 -11.92
N VAL A 233 -12.60 4.44 -10.61
CA VAL A 233 -11.35 4.57 -9.86
C VAL A 233 -10.36 3.46 -10.25
N TYR A 234 -10.85 2.23 -10.48
CA TYR A 234 -10.05 1.10 -10.96
C TYR A 234 -9.38 1.40 -12.29
N LEU A 235 -10.15 1.89 -13.27
CA LEU A 235 -9.62 2.33 -14.56
C LEU A 235 -8.60 3.48 -14.39
N ALA A 236 -8.87 4.45 -13.51
CA ALA A 236 -7.93 5.51 -13.22
C ALA A 236 -6.61 4.98 -12.61
N MET A 237 -6.67 3.98 -11.72
CA MET A 237 -5.49 3.32 -11.14
C MET A 237 -4.69 2.56 -12.20
N MET A 238 -5.36 1.91 -13.15
CA MET A 238 -4.72 1.21 -14.27
C MET A 238 -3.84 2.13 -15.11
N ILE A 239 -4.24 3.40 -15.26
CA ILE A 239 -3.50 4.40 -16.02
C ILE A 239 -2.44 5.08 -15.14
N THR A 240 -2.82 5.49 -13.93
CA THR A 240 -1.94 6.26 -13.04
C THR A 240 -0.79 5.43 -12.47
N GLY A 241 -0.97 4.13 -12.21
CA GLY A 241 0.09 3.23 -11.74
C GLY A 241 1.31 3.18 -12.68
N PRO A 242 1.12 2.82 -13.97
CA PRO A 242 2.19 2.85 -14.97
C PRO A 242 2.84 4.23 -15.14
N ILE A 243 2.03 5.30 -15.17
CA ILE A 243 2.55 6.67 -15.27
C ILE A 243 3.46 6.98 -14.08
N LEU A 244 3.03 6.68 -12.87
CA LEU A 244 3.83 6.89 -11.65
C LEU A 244 5.10 6.05 -11.68
N PHE A 245 5.00 4.78 -12.05
CA PHE A 245 6.14 3.88 -12.14
C PHE A 245 7.19 4.41 -13.12
N VAL A 246 6.81 4.69 -14.37
CA VAL A 246 7.71 5.23 -15.40
C VAL A 246 8.29 6.59 -14.98
N SER A 247 7.47 7.49 -14.42
CA SER A 247 7.94 8.81 -13.97
C SER A 247 9.02 8.69 -12.89
N ILE A 248 8.84 7.77 -11.94
CA ILE A 248 9.82 7.51 -10.87
C ILE A 248 11.08 6.89 -11.45
N THR A 249 10.96 5.91 -12.35
CA THR A 249 12.11 5.28 -13.03
C THR A 249 12.94 6.30 -13.80
N ILE A 250 12.31 7.14 -14.62
CA ILE A 250 13.00 8.19 -15.38
C ILE A 250 13.70 9.16 -14.43
N LYS A 251 13.04 9.53 -13.33
CA LYS A 251 13.63 10.43 -12.34
C LYS A 251 14.87 9.81 -11.69
N ILE A 252 14.80 8.57 -11.21
CA ILE A 252 15.94 7.87 -10.58
C ILE A 252 17.10 7.75 -11.56
N LEU A 253 16.84 7.38 -12.81
CA LEU A 253 17.88 7.27 -13.84
C LEU A 253 18.53 8.62 -14.16
N ARG A 254 17.73 9.68 -14.28
CA ARG A 254 18.23 11.04 -14.54
C ARG A 254 19.09 11.55 -13.40
N ASP A 255 18.63 11.39 -12.16
CA ASP A 255 19.36 11.82 -10.97
C ASP A 255 20.69 11.04 -10.84
N ARG A 256 20.72 9.77 -11.26
CA ARG A 256 21.95 8.97 -11.28
C ARG A 256 22.92 9.34 -12.40
N LEU A 257 22.42 9.73 -13.57
CA LEU A 257 23.27 10.16 -14.69
C LEU A 257 23.90 11.54 -14.48
N ARG A 258 23.31 12.37 -13.61
CA ARG A 258 23.79 13.72 -13.31
C ARG A 258 24.89 13.75 -12.24
N ASN A 259 24.97 12.70 -11.40
CA ASN A 259 25.92 12.55 -10.30
C ASN A 259 27.08 11.62 -10.69
#